data_AF-A0A7V9HUD7-F1
#
_entry.id   AF-A0A7V9HUD7-F1
#
_cell.length_a   1.000
_cell.length_b   1.000
_cell.length_c   1.000
_cell.angle_alpha   90.00
_cell.angle_beta   90.00
_cell.angle_gamma   90.00
#
_symmetry.space_group_name_H-M   'P 1'
#
loop_
_entity.id
_entity.type
_entity.pdbx_description
1 polymer ?
#
loop_
_entity_poly.entity_id
_entity_poly.type
_entity_poly.pdbx_seq_one_letter_code
_entity_poly.pdbx_strand_id
1 'polypeptide(L)' 'MSVIISRALPDARDGLKPSQRRILYAMHDLSLFPNRQHRKCAKICGDTSGN' A
#
# COMPACT_ATOMS: atom_id res chain seq x y z
N MET A 1 -16.51 -8.41 -13.49
CA MET A 1 -15.78 -7.18 -13.86
C MET A 1 -14.73 -6.70 -12.83
N SER A 2 -14.63 -7.23 -11.60
CA SER A 2 -13.76 -6.63 -10.55
C SER A 2 -12.26 -6.98 -10.63
N VAL A 3 -11.88 -8.10 -11.27
CA VAL A 3 -10.48 -8.54 -11.30
C VAL A 3 -9.63 -7.70 -12.26
N ILE A 4 -10.18 -7.33 -13.41
CA ILE A 4 -9.44 -6.63 -14.46
C ILE A 4 -9.11 -5.20 -14.01
N ILE A 5 -10.11 -4.47 -13.52
CA ILE A 5 -9.98 -3.05 -13.18
C ILE A 5 -9.43 -2.85 -11.76
N SER A 6 -9.84 -3.67 -10.78
CA SER A 6 -9.54 -3.44 -9.36
C SER A 6 -8.44 -4.33 -8.79
N ARG A 7 -7.71 -5.10 -9.62
CA ARG A 7 -6.63 -5.98 -9.14
C ARG A 7 -5.49 -6.16 -10.14
N ALA A 8 -5.81 -6.47 -11.39
CA ALA A 8 -4.82 -6.92 -12.36
C ALA A 8 -4.10 -5.76 -13.06
N LEU A 9 -4.85 -4.75 -13.54
CA LEU A 9 -4.28 -3.64 -14.28
C LEU A 9 -3.86 -2.49 -13.34
N PRO A 10 -2.66 -1.91 -13.54
CA PRO A 10 -2.27 -0.67 -12.89
C PRO A 10 -3.06 0.51 -13.45
N ASP A 11 -3.29 1.54 -12.63
CA ASP A 11 -3.89 2.79 -13.10
C ASP A 11 -2.84 3.58 -13.90
N ALA A 12 -3.24 4.21 -15.01
CA ALA A 12 -2.33 4.93 -15.89
C ALA A 12 -1.72 6.19 -15.25
N ARG A 13 -2.35 6.73 -14.20
CA ARG A 13 -1.92 7.98 -13.54
C ARG A 13 -0.73 7.80 -12.63
N ASP A 14 -0.67 6.66 -11.94
CA ASP A 14 0.37 6.36 -10.94
C ASP A 14 1.16 5.08 -11.25
N GLY A 15 0.70 4.27 -12.20
CA GLY A 15 1.29 2.96 -12.51
C GLY A 15 1.10 1.93 -11.41
N LEU A 16 0.26 2.21 -10.40
CA LEU A 16 0.14 1.37 -9.20
C LEU A 16 -1.10 0.49 -9.26
N LYS A 17 -0.91 -0.77 -8.84
CA LYS A 17 -2.03 -1.65 -8.52
C LYS A 17 -2.70 -1.22 -7.21
N PRO A 18 -3.99 -1.51 -7.01
CA PRO A 18 -4.70 -1.14 -5.79
C PRO A 18 -4.05 -1.62 -4.49
N SER A 19 -3.37 -2.78 -4.49
CA SER A 19 -2.63 -3.27 -3.32
C SER A 19 -1.42 -2.40 -2.98
N GLN A 20 -0.62 -2.02 -3.98
CA GLN A 20 0.57 -1.18 -3.79
C GLN A 20 0.19 0.20 -3.26
N ARG A 21 -0.91 0.77 -3.77
CA ARG A 21 -1.43 2.06 -3.30
C ARG A 21 -1.81 2.03 -1.81
N ARG A 22 -2.49 0.96 -1.36
CA ARG A 22 -2.84 0.77 0.06
C ARG A 22 -1.62 0.64 0.96
N ILE A 23 -0.59 -0.07 0.51
CA ILE A 23 0.67 -0.22 1.26
C ILE A 23 1.35 1.14 1.45
N LEU A 24 1.50 1.92 0.38
CA LEU A 24 2.12 3.23 0.45
C LEU A 24 1.31 4.22 1.31
N TYR A 25 -0.03 4.14 1.24
CA TYR A 25 -0.91 4.95 2.08
C TYR A 25 -0.75 4.61 3.57
N ALA A 26 -0.78 3.33 3.94
CA ALA A 26 -0.55 2.92 5.33
C ALA A 26 0.86 3.28 5.83
N MET A 27 1.88 3.19 4.96
CA MET A 27 3.23 3.63 5.30
C MET A 27 3.30 5.14 5.57
N HIS A 28 2.54 5.94 4.82
CA HIS A 28 2.41 7.38 5.05
C HIS A 28 1.71 7.68 6.38
N ASP A 29 0.59 7.01 6.68
CA ASP A 29 -0.13 7.18 7.96
C ASP A 29 0.73 6.78 9.17
N LEU A 30 1.56 5.74 9.03
CA LEU A 30 2.52 5.30 10.04
C LEU A 30 3.81 6.15 10.09
N SER A 31 3.91 7.20 9.26
CA SER A 31 5.09 8.08 9.17
C SER A 31 6.41 7.32 8.91
N LEU A 32 6.34 6.26 8.09
CA LEU A 32 7.48 5.43 7.71
C LEU A 32 8.27 6.09 6.57
N PHE A 33 9.08 7.09 6.94
CA PHE A 33 9.98 7.75 6.02
C PHE A 33 11.37 7.09 6.00
N PRO A 34 12.14 7.21 4.90
CA PRO A 34 13.49 6.64 4.80
C PRO A 34 14.47 7.09 5.88
N ASN A 35 14.23 8.24 6.51
CA ASN A 35 15.05 8.80 7.58
C ASN A 35 14.66 8.31 9.00
N ARG A 36 13.70 7.37 9.11
CA ARG A 36 13.22 6.85 10.40
C ARG A 36 13.71 5.43 10.67
N GLN A 37 13.62 5.01 11.93
CA GLN A 37 14.00 3.65 12.32
C GLN A 37 13.09 2.61 11.67
N HIS A 38 13.68 1.50 11.24
CA HIS A 38 12.96 0.38 10.64
C HIS A 38 11.90 -0.19 11.59
N ARG A 39 10.71 -0.47 11.04
CA ARG A 39 9.59 -1.10 11.75
C ARG A 39 9.29 -2.46 11.15
N LYS A 40 8.80 -3.39 11.97
CA LYS A 40 8.50 -4.76 11.53
C LYS A 40 7.38 -4.76 10.49
N CYS A 41 7.57 -5.56 9.44
CA CYS A 41 6.60 -5.73 8.36
C CYS A 41 5.22 -6.20 8.86
N ALA A 42 5.16 -7.02 9.91
CA ALA A 42 3.90 -7.51 10.48
C ALA A 42 2.96 -6.37 10.91
N LYS A 43 3.51 -5.25 11.42
CA LYS A 43 2.71 -4.09 11.82
C LYS A 43 2.11 -3.38 10.59
N ILE A 44 2.93 -3.19 9.55
CA ILE A 44 2.51 -2.56 8.29
C ILE A 44 1.45 -3.41 7.60
N CYS A 45 1.67 -4.73 7.51
CA CYS A 45 0.70 -5.67 6.92
C CYS A 45 -0.64 -5.65 7.66
N GLY A 46 -0.62 -5.63 9.00
CA GLY A 46 -1.82 -5.52 9.82
C GLY A 46 -2.62 -4.24 9.54
N ASP A 47 -1.94 -3.10 9.50
CA ASP A 47 -2.58 -1.80 9.26
C ASP A 47 -3.08 -1.67 7.79
N THR A 48 -2.44 -2.32 6.81
CA THR A 48 -2.90 -2.35 5.41
C THR A 48 -4.08 -3.28 5.14
N SER A 49 -4.27 -4.32 5.96
CA SER A 49 -5.31 -5.34 5.77
C SER A 49 -6.54 -5.10 6.64
N GLY A 50 -6.40 -4.32 7.71
CA GLY A 50 -7.45 -4.06 8.70
C GLY A 50 -8.31 -2.81 8.45
N ASN A 51 -7.93 -1.96 7.50
CA ASN A 51 -8.69 -0.79 7.03
C ASN A 51 -9.39 -1.09 5.70
#